data_AF-A0A7V2LDS2-F1
#
_entry.id   AF-A0A7V2LDS2-F1
#
_cell.length_a   1.000
_cell.length_b   1.000
_cell.length_c   1.000
_cell.angle_alpha   90.00
_cell.angle_beta   90.00
_cell.angle_gamma   90.00
#
_symmetry.space_group_name_H-M   'P 1'
#
loop_
_entity.id
_entity.type
_entity.pdbx_description
1 polymer ?
#
loop_
_entity_poly.entity_id
_entity_poly.type
_entity_poly.pdbx_seq_one_letter_code
_entity_poly.pdbx_strand_id
1 'polypeptide(L)'
;MKVLMLSDLYPPIIGGGERYVESLSEELARRGHEVTVCTVSSPGLPRYEEVDGVKIYRMEGFFQKIPFLFSDPTRKWHPPTRDWFITRQLSSVLEAEKPEIVHAHGRILYSFLTLKQKKRIPLVATLHSYAFLCPRTDLMRGNSICDKPLTRDCIACGSGFYGLTKSLFSYWGTRINRGKLTLVDKF
;
A
#
# COMPACT_ATOMS: atom_id res chain seq x y z
N MET A 1 5.05 -0.27 -22.60
CA MET A 1 5.20 0.78 -21.56
C MET A 1 5.78 0.15 -20.30
N LYS A 2 6.46 0.93 -19.46
CA LYS A 2 7.00 0.50 -18.16
C LYS A 2 6.06 0.91 -17.03
N VAL A 3 5.41 -0.06 -16.41
CA VAL A 3 4.40 0.14 -15.37
C VAL A 3 4.94 -0.34 -14.03
N LEU A 4 4.95 0.54 -13.03
CA LEU A 4 5.25 0.17 -11.64
C LEU A 4 3.96 0.06 -10.83
N MET A 5 3.58 -1.16 -10.48
CA MET A 5 2.48 -1.46 -9.58
C MET A 5 2.96 -1.37 -8.13
N LEU A 6 2.25 -0.65 -7.27
CA LEU A 6 2.49 -0.66 -5.83
C LEU A 6 1.35 -1.38 -5.13
N SER A 7 1.64 -2.35 -4.28
CA SER A 7 0.62 -3.04 -3.48
C SER A 7 1.03 -3.21 -2.02
N ASP A 8 0.08 -3.17 -1.10
CA ASP A 8 0.38 -3.47 0.31
C ASP A 8 0.74 -4.95 0.50
N LEU A 9 0.03 -5.84 -0.19
CA LEU A 9 0.25 -7.27 -0.20
C LEU A 9 0.16 -7.77 -1.64
N TYR A 10 0.73 -8.94 -1.90
CA TYR A 10 0.74 -9.58 -3.21
C TYR A 10 0.82 -11.10 -3.02
N PRO A 11 0.43 -11.91 -4.01
CA PRO A 11 0.65 -13.36 -3.99
C PRO A 11 2.04 -13.77 -3.45
N PRO A 12 2.10 -14.87 -2.67
CA PRO A 12 1.03 -15.85 -2.42
C PRO A 12 0.01 -15.45 -1.35
N ILE A 13 0.04 -14.23 -0.81
CA ILE A 13 -0.95 -13.78 0.17
C ILE A 13 -2.25 -13.48 -0.57
N ILE A 14 -3.33 -14.18 -0.21
CA ILE A 14 -4.61 -14.13 -0.96
C ILE A 14 -5.60 -13.17 -0.29
N GLY A 15 -6.17 -12.29 -1.10
CA GLY A 15 -7.33 -11.44 -0.83
C GLY A 15 -7.82 -10.81 -2.14
N GLY A 16 -8.93 -10.05 -2.07
CA GLY A 16 -9.54 -9.49 -3.28
C GLY A 16 -8.67 -8.46 -3.99
N GLY A 17 -8.00 -7.58 -3.23
CA GLY A 17 -7.08 -6.59 -3.79
C GLY A 17 -5.82 -7.23 -4.36
N GLU A 18 -5.27 -8.22 -3.67
CA GLU A 18 -4.05 -8.92 -4.06
C GLU A 18 -4.25 -9.68 -5.39
N ARG A 19 -5.38 -10.39 -5.52
CA ARG A 19 -5.76 -11.09 -6.77
C ARG A 19 -6.02 -10.10 -7.91
N TYR A 20 -6.65 -8.96 -7.62
CA TYR A 20 -6.83 -7.91 -8.62
C TYR A 20 -5.49 -7.41 -9.19
N VAL A 21 -4.52 -7.10 -8.32
CA VAL A 21 -3.21 -6.58 -8.76
C VAL A 21 -2.45 -7.65 -9.53
N GLU A 22 -2.50 -8.91 -9.10
CA GLU A 22 -1.90 -10.05 -9.81
C GLU A 22 -2.45 -10.17 -11.23
N SER A 23 -3.77 -10.37 -11.38
CA SER A 23 -4.40 -10.55 -12.69
C SER A 23 -4.20 -9.35 -13.60
N LEU A 24 -4.24 -8.12 -13.07
CA LEU A 24 -3.96 -6.91 -13.85
C LEU A 24 -2.50 -6.87 -14.31
N SER A 25 -1.55 -7.22 -13.45
CA SER A 25 -0.12 -7.18 -13.76
C SER A 25 0.24 -8.19 -14.86
N GLU A 26 -0.26 -9.42 -14.73
CA GLU A 26 -0.06 -10.50 -15.71
C GLU A 26 -0.69 -10.14 -17.06
N GLU A 27 -1.91 -9.62 -17.07
CA GLU A 27 -2.60 -9.25 -18.31
C GLU A 27 -1.93 -8.05 -19.01
N LEU A 28 -1.37 -7.11 -18.25
CA LEU A 28 -0.55 -6.02 -18.82
C LEU A 28 0.76 -6.57 -19.41
N ALA A 29 1.43 -7.49 -18.71
CA ALA A 29 2.65 -8.14 -19.23
C ALA A 29 2.35 -8.91 -20.53
N ARG A 30 1.25 -9.67 -20.56
CA ARG A 30 0.78 -10.42 -21.75
C ARG A 30 0.49 -9.51 -22.95
N ARG A 31 0.13 -8.25 -22.71
CA ARG A 31 -0.10 -7.24 -23.75
C ARG A 31 1.19 -6.53 -24.22
N GLY A 32 2.36 -6.94 -23.72
CA GLY A 32 3.66 -6.40 -24.11
C GLY A 32 4.12 -5.20 -23.30
N HIS A 33 3.55 -4.96 -22.12
CA HIS A 33 4.06 -3.96 -21.18
C HIS A 33 5.15 -4.56 -20.28
N GLU A 34 6.17 -3.78 -19.91
CA GLU A 34 7.12 -4.15 -18.87
C GLU A 34 6.47 -3.83 -17.52
N VAL A 35 6.14 -4.87 -16.74
CA VAL A 35 5.43 -4.70 -15.46
C VAL A 35 6.34 -5.06 -14.29
N THR A 36 6.45 -4.13 -13.37
CA THR A 36 7.16 -4.32 -12.10
C THR A 36 6.18 -4.11 -10.95
N VAL A 37 6.11 -5.05 -10.02
CA VAL A 37 5.35 -4.96 -8.78
C VAL A 37 6.29 -4.69 -7.61
N CYS A 38 5.99 -3.66 -6.83
CA CYS A 38 6.61 -3.44 -5.52
C CYS A 38 5.57 -3.69 -4.42
N THR A 39 5.87 -4.65 -3.54
CA THR A 39 4.98 -5.07 -2.46
C THR A 39 5.72 -5.15 -1.14
N VAL A 40 5.00 -5.14 -0.01
CA VAL A 40 5.61 -5.40 1.30
C VAL A 40 6.04 -6.87 1.40
N SER A 41 7.21 -7.12 2.00
CA SER A 41 7.75 -8.45 2.23
C SER A 41 7.01 -9.21 3.33
N SER A 42 6.84 -10.51 3.11
CA SER A 42 6.38 -11.48 4.12
C SER A 42 7.40 -12.59 4.35
N PRO A 43 7.37 -13.26 5.52
CA PRO A 43 8.34 -14.30 5.86
C PRO A 43 8.37 -15.45 4.83
N GLY A 44 9.56 -15.94 4.51
CA GLY A 44 9.75 -17.09 3.63
C GLY A 44 9.66 -16.80 2.13
N LEU A 45 9.45 -15.55 1.72
CA LEU A 45 9.37 -15.16 0.31
C LEU A 45 10.68 -14.55 -0.19
N PRO A 46 11.06 -14.78 -1.46
CA PRO A 46 12.24 -14.15 -2.04
C PRO A 46 12.04 -12.64 -2.18
N ARG A 47 13.13 -11.89 -1.98
CA ARG A 47 13.14 -10.41 -2.15
C ARG A 47 12.86 -9.98 -3.58
N TYR A 48 13.26 -10.79 -4.55
CA TYR A 48 13.00 -10.60 -5.96
C TYR A 48 12.60 -11.94 -6.57
N GLU A 49 11.60 -11.91 -7.45
CA GLU A 49 11.32 -13.00 -8.38
C GLU A 49 10.68 -12.44 -9.65
N GLU A 50 10.66 -13.25 -10.69
CA GLU A 50 9.95 -12.94 -11.93
C GLU A 50 9.02 -14.10 -12.24
N VAL A 51 7.73 -13.79 -12.37
CA VAL A 51 6.66 -14.78 -12.58
C VAL A 51 5.76 -14.25 -13.67
N ASP A 52 5.49 -15.06 -14.70
CA ASP A 52 4.58 -14.74 -15.80
C ASP A 52 4.86 -13.37 -16.48
N GLY A 53 6.16 -13.04 -16.61
CA GLY A 53 6.61 -11.77 -17.22
C GLY A 53 6.49 -10.55 -16.31
N VAL A 54 6.19 -10.74 -15.03
CA VAL A 54 6.08 -9.69 -14.01
C VAL A 54 7.27 -9.76 -13.06
N LYS A 55 8.01 -8.66 -12.93
CA LYS A 55 9.09 -8.52 -11.94
C LYS A 55 8.52 -8.15 -10.58
N ILE A 56 8.83 -8.88 -9.53
CA ILE A 56 8.26 -8.68 -8.20
C ILE A 56 9.37 -8.33 -7.20
N TYR A 57 9.33 -7.12 -6.66
CA TYR A 57 10.22 -6.65 -5.59
C TYR A 57 9.48 -6.61 -4.26
N ARG A 58 9.93 -7.44 -3.31
CA ARG A 58 9.39 -7.49 -1.94
C ARG A 58 10.23 -6.62 -1.01
N MET A 59 9.60 -5.59 -0.47
CA MET A 59 10.24 -4.53 0.29
C MET A 59 10.15 -4.76 1.78
N GLU A 60 11.29 -4.67 2.45
CA GLU A 60 11.35 -4.73 3.90
C GLU A 60 11.15 -3.35 4.49
N GLY A 61 10.02 -3.12 5.15
CA GLY A 61 9.79 -1.88 5.89
C GLY A 61 10.26 -1.94 7.34
N PHE A 62 10.48 -0.76 7.91
CA PHE A 62 10.76 -0.60 9.34
C PHE A 62 9.61 -1.10 10.19
N PHE A 63 8.37 -0.70 9.85
CA PHE A 63 7.20 -1.08 10.63
C PHE A 63 6.98 -2.59 10.63
N GLN A 64 7.25 -3.26 9.51
CA GLN A 64 7.10 -4.72 9.38
C GLN A 64 8.10 -5.55 10.18
N LYS A 65 9.15 -4.90 10.71
CA LYS A 65 10.13 -5.51 11.62
C LYS A 65 9.78 -5.34 13.09
N ILE A 66 8.85 -4.45 13.44
CA ILE A 66 8.47 -4.19 14.84
C ILE A 66 7.64 -5.37 15.37
N PRO A 67 8.10 -6.08 16.42
CA PRO A 67 7.32 -7.14 17.05
C PRO A 67 5.97 -6.63 17.56
N PHE A 68 4.94 -7.47 17.55
CA PHE A 68 3.60 -7.20 18.09
C PHE A 68 2.80 -6.08 17.39
N LEU A 69 3.31 -5.43 16.34
CA LEU A 69 2.57 -4.42 15.58
C LEU A 69 1.48 -5.03 14.67
N PHE A 70 1.67 -6.28 14.28
CA PHE A 70 0.76 -7.05 13.43
C PHE A 70 0.28 -8.29 14.19
N SER A 71 -1.04 -8.46 14.25
CA SER A 71 -1.68 -9.64 14.85
C SER A 71 -1.46 -10.89 14.01
N ASP A 72 -1.44 -10.74 12.69
CA ASP A 72 -1.09 -11.79 11.75
C ASP A 72 0.31 -11.49 11.17
N PRO A 73 1.33 -12.33 11.46
CA PRO A 73 2.68 -12.13 10.98
C PRO A 73 2.82 -12.34 9.46
N THR A 74 1.82 -12.95 8.81
CA THR A 74 1.80 -13.17 7.35
C THR A 74 1.22 -11.98 6.60
N ARG A 75 0.29 -11.22 7.22
CA ARG A 75 -0.40 -10.07 6.62
C ARG A 75 0.10 -8.75 7.21
N LYS A 76 1.24 -8.30 6.68
CA LYS A 76 1.92 -7.09 7.15
C LYS A 76 1.59 -5.85 6.33
N TRP A 77 0.37 -5.36 6.45
CA TRP A 77 -0.09 -4.16 5.74
C TRP A 77 0.82 -2.95 5.96
N HIS A 78 0.98 -2.11 4.93
CA HIS A 78 1.71 -0.85 5.08
C HIS A 78 0.92 0.12 5.97
N PRO A 79 1.48 0.70 7.04
CA PRO A 79 0.78 1.71 7.85
C PRO A 79 0.38 2.95 7.03
N PRO A 80 -0.59 3.77 7.51
CA PRO A 80 -1.03 4.99 6.83
C PRO A 80 -0.04 6.16 7.04
N THR A 81 1.25 5.88 6.89
CA THR A 81 2.35 6.84 7.01
C THR A 81 3.50 6.38 6.15
N ARG A 82 4.47 7.26 5.90
CA ARG A 82 5.68 6.90 5.16
C ARG A 82 6.57 5.96 5.98
N ASP A 83 7.05 4.92 5.32
CA ASP A 83 8.16 4.08 5.77
C ASP A 83 9.44 4.45 5.01
N TRP A 84 10.46 4.93 5.71
CA TRP A 84 11.72 5.37 5.10
C TRP A 84 12.50 4.24 4.43
N PHE A 85 12.42 3.01 4.94
CA PHE A 85 13.13 1.86 4.37
C PHE A 85 12.49 1.45 3.05
N ILE A 86 11.16 1.41 3.01
CA ILE A 86 10.40 1.18 1.77
C ILE A 86 10.65 2.31 0.78
N THR A 87 10.64 3.56 1.23
CA THR A 87 10.95 4.73 0.37
C THR A 87 12.34 4.61 -0.27
N ARG A 88 13.36 4.16 0.47
CA ARG A 88 14.71 3.97 -0.07
C ARG A 88 14.76 2.84 -1.10
N GLN A 89 14.11 1.72 -0.83
CA GLN A 89 14.03 0.59 -1.77
C GLN A 89 13.27 0.96 -3.04
N LEU A 90 12.12 1.65 -2.91
CA LEU A 90 11.38 2.21 -4.03
C LEU A 90 12.28 3.11 -4.88
N SER A 91 13.07 3.99 -4.26
CA SER A 91 14.00 4.84 -5.01
C SER A 91 14.97 4.03 -5.87
N SER A 92 15.52 2.92 -5.35
CA SER A 92 16.40 2.05 -6.13
C SER A 92 15.67 1.37 -7.30
N VAL A 93 14.45 0.90 -7.09
CA VAL A 93 13.63 0.30 -8.17
C VAL A 93 13.29 1.34 -9.24
N LEU A 94 12.98 2.58 -8.85
CA LEU A 94 12.71 3.66 -9.82
C LEU A 94 13.91 3.97 -10.71
N GLU A 95 15.15 3.92 -10.19
CA GLU A 95 16.36 4.12 -11.00
C GLU A 95 16.64 2.95 -11.95
N ALA A 96 16.38 1.72 -11.49
CA ALA A 96 16.63 0.50 -12.26
C ALA A 96 15.60 0.32 -13.38
N GLU A 97 14.31 0.39 -13.02
CA GLU A 97 13.21 0.05 -13.92
C GLU A 97 12.70 1.26 -14.73
N LYS A 98 12.93 2.48 -14.24
CA LYS A 98 12.54 3.74 -14.89
C LYS A 98 11.09 3.73 -15.40
N PRO A 99 10.10 3.51 -14.51
CA PRO A 99 8.71 3.39 -14.92
C PRO A 99 8.17 4.70 -15.50
N GLU A 100 7.33 4.56 -16.52
CA GLU A 100 6.62 5.67 -17.16
C GLU A 100 5.36 6.07 -16.37
N ILE A 101 4.81 5.13 -15.59
CA ILE A 101 3.65 5.33 -14.74
C ILE A 101 3.73 4.47 -13.49
N VAL A 102 3.24 5.01 -12.37
CA VAL A 102 3.05 4.28 -11.13
C VAL A 102 1.56 4.11 -10.86
N HIS A 103 1.13 2.87 -10.62
CA HIS A 103 -0.24 2.52 -10.29
C HIS A 103 -0.31 1.90 -8.90
N ALA A 104 -0.88 2.63 -7.95
CA ALA A 104 -0.90 2.27 -6.55
C ALA A 104 -2.22 1.60 -6.10
N HIS A 105 -2.08 0.58 -5.28
CA HIS A 105 -3.15 -0.24 -4.71
C HIS A 105 -2.91 -0.40 -3.21
N GLY A 106 -3.46 0.51 -2.41
CA GLY A 106 -3.29 0.50 -0.95
C GLY A 106 -2.30 1.52 -0.41
N ARG A 107 -1.91 1.37 0.86
CA ARG A 107 -1.27 2.42 1.66
C ARG A 107 0.24 2.56 1.44
N ILE A 108 0.89 1.61 0.78
CA ILE A 108 2.29 1.70 0.33
C ILE A 108 2.52 2.95 -0.51
N LEU A 109 1.45 3.46 -1.13
CA LEU A 109 1.36 4.80 -1.73
C LEU A 109 2.03 5.87 -0.88
N TYR A 110 1.80 5.90 0.44
CA TYR A 110 2.35 6.94 1.33
C TYR A 110 3.88 6.99 1.34
N SER A 111 4.57 5.87 1.08
CA SER A 111 6.02 5.83 0.92
C SER A 111 6.48 6.33 -0.45
N PHE A 112 5.65 6.15 -1.47
CA PHE A 112 5.92 6.66 -2.82
C PHE A 112 5.64 8.17 -2.97
N LEU A 113 4.66 8.73 -2.26
CA LEU A 113 4.28 10.15 -2.41
C LEU A 113 5.45 11.13 -2.24
N THR A 114 6.43 10.82 -1.37
CA THR A 114 7.63 11.66 -1.23
C THR A 114 8.59 11.58 -2.41
N LEU A 115 8.61 10.45 -3.14
CA LEU A 115 9.41 10.28 -4.35
C LEU A 115 8.74 10.93 -5.56
N LYS A 116 7.40 10.85 -5.64
CA LYS A 116 6.58 11.54 -6.64
C LYS A 116 6.90 13.03 -6.72
N GLN A 117 7.03 13.70 -5.58
CA GLN A 117 7.40 15.12 -5.53
C GLN A 117 8.73 15.43 -6.21
N LYS A 118 9.70 14.51 -6.14
CA LYS A 118 11.04 14.68 -6.70
C LYS A 118 11.14 14.25 -8.16
N LYS A 119 10.48 13.14 -8.52
CA LYS A 119 10.65 12.45 -9.80
C LYS A 119 9.55 12.78 -10.82
N ARG A 120 8.43 13.39 -10.39
CA ARG A 120 7.29 13.83 -11.23
C ARG A 120 6.69 12.74 -12.14
N ILE A 121 6.85 11.47 -11.79
CA ILE A 121 6.28 10.33 -12.53
C ILE A 121 4.75 10.34 -12.38
N PRO A 122 3.96 10.13 -13.43
CA PRO A 122 2.50 9.98 -13.33
C PRO A 122 2.10 8.91 -12.31
N LEU A 123 1.11 9.23 -11.47
CA LEU A 123 0.64 8.41 -10.36
C LEU A 123 -0.88 8.26 -10.40
N VAL A 124 -1.32 7.03 -10.61
CA VAL A 124 -2.73 6.63 -10.52
C VAL A 124 -2.92 5.76 -9.28
N ALA A 125 -4.04 5.88 -8.57
CA ALA A 125 -4.34 5.05 -7.41
C ALA A 125 -5.73 4.42 -7.51
N THR A 126 -5.83 3.09 -7.47
CA THR A 126 -7.14 2.41 -7.37
C THR A 126 -7.47 2.14 -5.92
N LEU A 127 -8.68 2.55 -5.52
CA LEU A 127 -9.17 2.42 -4.15
C LEU A 127 -9.86 1.07 -3.95
N HIS A 128 -9.17 0.12 -3.32
CA HIS A 128 -9.75 -1.19 -2.95
C HIS A 128 -10.50 -1.19 -1.61
N SER A 129 -10.34 -0.12 -0.83
CA SER A 129 -10.97 0.05 0.47
C SER A 129 -11.00 1.53 0.86
N TYR A 130 -11.64 1.83 1.97
CA TYR A 130 -11.67 3.19 2.52
C TYR A 130 -10.43 3.51 3.37
N ALA A 131 -9.29 2.84 3.16
CA ALA A 131 -8.09 2.97 3.99
C ALA A 131 -7.47 4.39 4.06
N PHE A 132 -7.86 5.28 3.14
CA PHE A 132 -7.43 6.69 3.13
C PHE A 132 -8.40 7.63 3.87
N LEU A 133 -9.59 7.14 4.22
CA LEU A 133 -10.66 7.90 4.87
C LEU A 133 -11.04 7.30 6.23
N CYS A 134 -10.95 5.99 6.40
CA CYS A 134 -11.30 5.29 7.63
C CYS A 134 -10.05 4.60 8.18
N PRO A 135 -9.61 4.88 9.42
CA PRO A 135 -8.52 4.14 10.06
C PRO A 135 -8.78 2.63 10.17
N ARG A 136 -10.06 2.22 10.18
CA ARG A 136 -10.55 0.83 10.14
C ARG A 136 -10.74 0.27 8.73
N THR A 137 -10.55 1.11 7.71
CA THR A 137 -10.56 0.78 6.27
C THR A 137 -11.89 0.34 5.66
N ASP A 138 -12.91 0.03 6.45
CA ASP A 138 -14.22 -0.48 5.97
C ASP A 138 -15.33 0.58 5.88
N LEU A 139 -15.13 1.77 6.45
CA LEU A 139 -16.12 2.86 6.56
C LEU A 139 -17.46 2.43 7.20
N MET A 140 -17.44 1.44 8.09
CA MET A 140 -18.65 0.98 8.78
C MET A 140 -18.65 1.41 10.26
N ARG A 141 -19.83 1.50 10.86
CA ARG A 141 -20.04 1.62 12.31
C ARG A 141 -21.21 0.70 12.69
N GLY A 142 -20.89 -0.41 13.36
CA GLY A 142 -21.84 -1.53 13.48
C GLY A 142 -22.28 -2.01 12.09
N ASN A 143 -23.60 -2.07 11.87
CA ASN A 143 -24.20 -2.49 10.59
C ASN A 143 -24.57 -1.30 9.67
N SER A 144 -24.09 -0.10 9.95
CA SER A 144 -24.40 1.12 9.18
C SER A 144 -23.14 1.73 8.56
N ILE A 145 -23.32 2.41 7.43
CA ILE A 145 -22.25 3.20 6.80
C ILE A 145 -21.91 4.38 7.71
N CYS A 146 -20.62 4.58 7.98
CA CYS A 146 -20.13 5.68 8.80
C CYS A 146 -20.21 7.01 8.03
N ASP A 147 -20.89 8.00 8.61
CA ASP A 147 -21.05 9.36 8.10
C ASP A 147 -20.00 10.34 8.62
N LYS A 148 -19.23 9.95 9.65
CA LYS A 148 -18.26 10.82 10.36
C LYS A 148 -16.83 10.24 10.40
N PRO A 149 -16.20 9.96 9.24
CA PRO A 149 -14.82 9.48 9.20
C PRO A 149 -13.82 10.54 9.71
N LEU A 150 -12.68 10.08 10.25
CA LEU A 150 -11.56 10.90 10.74
C LEU A 150 -11.87 11.85 11.91
N THR A 151 -12.90 11.54 12.69
CA THR A 151 -13.17 12.17 13.99
C THR A 151 -12.42 11.43 15.12
N ARG A 152 -12.33 12.03 16.32
CA ARG A 152 -11.66 11.38 17.47
C ARG A 152 -12.34 10.06 17.87
N ASP A 153 -13.62 9.92 17.59
CA ASP A 153 -14.39 8.67 17.75
C ASP A 153 -13.77 7.49 17.00
N CYS A 154 -13.04 7.75 15.90
CA CYS A 154 -12.37 6.69 15.16
C CYS A 154 -11.34 5.93 16.01
N ILE A 155 -10.76 6.55 17.05
CA ILE A 155 -9.83 5.88 17.97
C ILE A 155 -10.56 4.76 18.72
N ALA A 156 -11.74 5.06 19.28
CA ALA A 156 -12.56 4.06 19.97
C ALA A 156 -13.19 3.06 18.97
N CYS A 157 -13.64 3.53 17.82
CA CYS A 157 -14.22 2.67 16.78
C CYS A 157 -13.21 1.63 16.25
N GLY A 158 -11.94 2.00 16.10
CA GLY A 158 -10.87 1.10 15.66
C GLY A 158 -10.27 0.25 16.77
N SER A 159 -10.42 0.63 18.05
CA SER A 159 -9.81 -0.11 19.16
C SER A 159 -10.40 -1.51 19.34
N GLY A 160 -11.68 -1.69 19.00
CA GLY A 160 -12.34 -3.01 19.00
C GLY A 160 -11.78 -3.99 17.95
N PHE A 161 -11.11 -3.48 16.90
CA PHE A 161 -10.54 -4.29 15.82
C PHE A 161 -9.02 -4.49 15.97
N TYR A 162 -8.30 -3.45 16.41
CA TYR A 162 -6.85 -3.41 16.38
C TYR A 162 -6.18 -3.26 17.76
N GLY A 163 -6.96 -3.05 18.82
CA GLY A 163 -6.47 -2.56 20.10
C GLY A 163 -6.24 -1.04 20.10
N LEU A 164 -6.24 -0.43 21.30
CA LEU A 164 -6.20 1.02 21.47
C LEU A 164 -4.95 1.66 20.83
N THR A 165 -3.78 1.08 21.08
CA THR A 165 -2.49 1.63 20.64
C THR A 165 -2.42 1.71 19.12
N LYS A 166 -2.76 0.62 18.42
CA LYS A 166 -2.75 0.56 16.95
C LYS A 166 -3.85 1.42 16.33
N SER A 167 -5.01 1.50 16.98
CA SER A 167 -6.08 2.41 16.56
C SER A 167 -5.65 3.88 16.63
N LEU A 168 -4.99 4.28 17.72
CA LEU A 168 -4.46 5.63 17.90
C LEU A 168 -3.44 5.98 16.81
N PHE A 169 -2.47 5.10 16.54
CA PHE A 169 -1.48 5.31 15.48
C PHE A 169 -2.10 5.33 14.08
N SER A 170 -3.06 4.44 13.81
CA SER A 170 -3.76 4.40 12.52
C SER A 170 -4.59 5.66 12.28
N TYR A 171 -5.26 6.16 13.32
CA TYR A 171 -6.01 7.41 13.28
C TYR A 171 -5.11 8.61 12.98
N TRP A 172 -4.05 8.80 13.77
CA TRP A 172 -3.14 9.92 13.57
C TRP A 172 -2.38 9.83 12.24
N GLY A 173 -1.92 8.63 11.86
CA GLY A 173 -1.27 8.41 10.58
C GLY A 173 -2.18 8.81 9.41
N THR A 174 -3.42 8.32 9.41
CA THR A 174 -4.39 8.67 8.35
C THR A 174 -4.72 10.16 8.36
N ARG A 175 -5.01 10.74 9.54
CA ARG A 175 -5.38 12.16 9.69
C ARG A 175 -4.27 13.11 9.25
N ILE A 176 -3.02 12.85 9.64
CA ILE A 176 -1.85 13.70 9.29
C ILE A 176 -1.50 13.56 7.81
N ASN A 177 -1.53 12.34 7.26
CA ASN A 177 -1.04 12.10 5.90
C ASN A 177 -2.10 12.28 4.81
N ARG A 178 -3.39 12.38 5.15
CA ARG A 178 -4.48 12.56 4.17
C ARG A 178 -4.22 13.73 3.20
N GLY A 179 -3.71 14.86 3.68
CA GLY A 179 -3.44 16.03 2.83
C GLY A 179 -2.43 15.75 1.70
N LYS A 180 -1.57 14.74 1.85
CA LYS A 180 -0.58 14.35 0.83
C LYS A 180 -1.19 13.65 -0.37
N LEU A 181 -2.43 13.16 -0.25
CA LEU A 181 -3.14 12.49 -1.36
C LEU A 181 -3.44 13.44 -2.52
N THR A 182 -3.30 14.75 -2.33
CA THR A 182 -3.34 15.77 -3.40
C THR A 182 -2.24 15.59 -4.46
N LEU A 183 -1.22 14.78 -4.17
CA LEU A 183 -0.13 14.45 -5.11
C LEU A 183 -0.47 13.28 -6.05
N VAL A 184 -1.60 12.62 -5.85
CA VAL A 184 -2.11 11.57 -6.74
C VAL A 184 -2.75 12.26 -7.94
N ASP A 185 -2.31 11.91 -9.14
CA ASP A 185 -2.78 12.57 -10.36
C ASP A 185 -4.19 12.09 -10.75
N LYS A 186 -4.53 10.83 -10.44
CA LYS A 186 -5.86 10.25 -10.68
C LYS A 186 -6.22 9.14 -9.69
N PHE A 187 -7.47 9.14 -9.24
CA PHE A 187 -8.10 8.03 -8.49
C PHE A 187 -9.04 7.23 -9.40
#